data_AF-A0ABD5TBD6-F1
#
_entry.id   AF-A0ABD5TBD6-F1
#
_cell.length_a   1.000
_cell.length_b   1.000
_cell.length_c   1.000
_cell.angle_alpha   90.00
_cell.angle_beta   90.00
_cell.angle_gamma   90.00
#
_symmetry.space_group_name_H-M   'P 1'
#
loop_
_entity.id
_entity.type
_entity.pdbx_description
1 polymer ?
#
loop_
_entity_poly.entity_id
_entity_poly.type
_entity_poly.pdbx_seq_one_letter_code
_entity_poly.pdbx_strand_id
1 'polypeptide(L)'
;MTDGHGLSDHSSLSRRRALGVVGAGAVAALGGCLGGGGGNTSLPERGNDELLADVETFPNQGNQHVERGTEVDYNTRPPTSGPHYSGVVGAGFYEEPQPMGDVVHTLEHGAIVAYYAPDALTDEAQSNLQAWANDHTGTWQSFLAMPYPYDEPETPYALTAWRHLLRMDEYDADAVEAFAAEYIGRGPENSVR
;
A
#
# COMPACT_ATOMS: atom_id res chain seq x y z
N MET A 1 38.97 33.14 64.37
CA MET A 1 39.32 31.75 64.78
C MET A 1 38.02 30.97 64.87
N THR A 2 38.02 29.80 64.23
CA THR A 2 37.02 28.68 64.24
C THR A 2 35.61 29.01 63.74
N ASP A 3 35.17 28.56 62.56
CA ASP A 3 34.93 27.18 62.03
C ASP A 3 33.51 26.65 62.33
N GLY A 4 32.93 25.98 61.32
CA GLY A 4 31.84 25.00 61.45
C GLY A 4 30.52 25.43 60.82
N HIS A 5 30.21 25.05 59.58
CA HIS A 5 29.58 23.78 59.14
C HIS A 5 28.06 23.69 59.32
N GLY A 6 27.38 23.64 58.16
CA GLY A 6 26.32 22.67 57.83
C GLY A 6 24.94 22.87 58.45
N LEU A 7 23.90 22.90 57.60
CA LEU A 7 22.99 21.76 57.41
C LEU A 7 21.91 22.09 56.36
N SER A 8 21.61 21.06 55.58
CA SER A 8 20.65 20.92 54.47
C SER A 8 19.20 21.25 54.88
N ASP A 9 18.45 21.97 54.04
CA ASP A 9 17.50 21.49 53.00
C ASP A 9 16.11 21.09 53.54
N HIS A 10 15.13 21.17 52.63
CA HIS A 10 13.70 20.82 52.71
C HIS A 10 12.73 22.00 52.84
N SER A 11 12.47 22.66 51.72
CA SER A 11 11.16 23.27 51.47
C SER A 11 10.51 22.62 50.25
N SER A 12 9.35 21.98 50.50
CA SER A 12 8.53 21.28 49.53
C SER A 12 7.87 22.27 48.57
N LEU A 13 8.12 22.12 47.27
CA LEU A 13 7.31 22.80 46.26
C LEU A 13 6.78 21.78 45.25
N SER A 14 5.48 21.50 45.43
CA SER A 14 4.45 21.41 44.40
C SER A 14 4.90 20.95 43.00
N ARG A 15 4.59 19.70 42.67
CA ARG A 15 4.61 19.21 41.28
C ARG A 15 3.51 19.91 40.49
N ARG A 16 3.88 20.96 39.75
CA ARG A 16 3.13 21.43 38.58
C ARG A 16 4.04 21.31 37.38
N ARG A 17 3.90 20.21 36.63
CA ARG A 17 4.50 20.11 35.30
C ARG A 17 3.58 20.85 34.33
N ALA A 18 3.90 22.11 34.07
CA ALA A 18 3.55 22.80 32.84
C ALA A 18 4.82 22.83 31.98
N LEU A 19 4.84 22.01 30.93
CA LEU A 19 5.74 22.06 29.78
C LEU A 19 4.86 21.57 28.61
N GLY A 20 4.75 22.23 27.47
CA GLY A 20 5.39 23.42 26.94
C GLY A 20 5.01 23.43 25.47
N VAL A 21 4.39 24.50 24.98
CA VAL A 21 4.16 24.69 23.55
C VAL A 21 5.52 25.07 22.94
N VAL A 22 6.02 24.21 22.07
CA VAL A 22 7.02 24.51 21.03
C VAL A 22 6.38 23.87 19.79
N GLY A 23 5.96 24.60 18.77
CA GLY A 23 6.71 25.61 18.05
C GLY A 23 7.02 25.01 16.67
N ALA A 24 6.27 25.48 15.68
CA ALA A 24 6.25 25.11 14.27
C ALA A 24 7.52 24.48 13.68
N GLY A 25 7.33 23.34 13.02
CA GLY A 25 8.18 22.87 11.93
C GLY A 25 7.28 22.61 10.72
N ALA A 26 7.02 23.63 9.91
CA ALA A 26 6.54 23.42 8.56
C ALA A 26 7.68 22.74 7.79
N VAL A 27 7.55 21.44 7.55
CA VAL A 27 8.44 20.76 6.62
C VAL A 27 7.99 21.16 5.23
N ALA A 28 8.68 22.15 4.65
CA ALA A 28 8.61 22.38 3.23
C ALA A 28 9.30 21.20 2.54
N ALA A 29 8.52 20.22 2.10
CA ALA A 29 8.98 19.20 1.16
C ALA A 29 9.22 19.90 -0.19
N LEU A 30 10.44 20.40 -0.37
CA LEU A 30 10.98 20.78 -1.66
C LEU A 30 11.85 19.63 -2.14
N GLY A 31 11.28 18.79 -2.99
CA GLY A 31 11.99 17.76 -3.72
C GLY A 31 10.98 16.75 -4.25
N GLY A 32 10.81 16.54 -5.54
CA GLY A 32 11.21 17.29 -6.70
C GLY A 32 10.37 16.71 -7.83
N CYS A 33 9.92 17.53 -8.77
CA CYS A 33 9.31 17.00 -9.99
C CYS A 33 10.37 16.20 -10.75
N LEU A 34 10.41 14.88 -10.55
CA LEU A 34 10.98 13.96 -11.51
C LEU A 34 9.81 13.40 -12.29
N GLY A 35 9.56 14.02 -13.44
CA GLY A 35 8.59 13.53 -14.40
C GLY A 35 8.87 12.08 -14.73
N GLY A 36 7.79 11.29 -14.71
CA GLY A 36 7.74 9.93 -15.18
C GLY A 36 8.43 9.80 -16.53
N GLY A 37 9.48 9.00 -16.54
CA GLY A 37 10.24 8.64 -17.73
C GLY A 37 10.38 7.13 -17.73
N GLY A 38 9.48 6.47 -18.46
CA GLY A 38 9.58 5.05 -18.77
C GLY A 38 10.99 4.69 -19.20
N GLY A 39 11.60 3.80 -18.45
CA GLY A 39 12.95 3.30 -18.67
C GLY A 39 13.04 1.91 -18.08
N ASN A 40 13.55 0.98 -18.88
CA ASN A 40 13.70 -0.45 -18.60
C ASN A 40 14.77 -0.72 -17.51
N THR A 41 14.65 -0.06 -16.35
CA THR A 41 15.41 -0.35 -15.14
C THR A 41 14.60 -1.34 -14.34
N SER A 42 15.15 -2.54 -14.14
CA SER A 42 14.60 -3.51 -13.21
C SER A 42 14.25 -2.83 -11.89
N LEU A 43 13.04 -3.07 -11.37
CA LEU A 43 12.66 -2.61 -10.03
C LEU A 43 13.76 -2.97 -9.02
N PRO A 44 14.03 -2.11 -8.02
CA PRO A 44 14.93 -2.48 -6.94
C PRO A 44 14.42 -3.75 -6.24
N GLU A 45 15.32 -4.45 -5.55
CA GLU A 45 14.98 -5.68 -4.83
C GLU A 45 14.09 -5.43 -3.60
N ARG A 46 13.96 -4.18 -3.15
CA ARG A 46 13.09 -3.78 -2.05
C ARG A 46 12.49 -2.42 -2.31
N GLY A 47 11.30 -2.20 -1.76
CA GLY A 47 10.68 -0.88 -1.72
C GLY A 47 11.37 0.07 -0.74
N ASN A 48 11.05 1.36 -0.84
CA ASN A 48 11.50 2.37 0.11
C ASN A 48 10.64 2.30 1.39
N ASP A 49 11.27 2.02 2.53
CA ASP A 49 10.59 1.88 3.83
C ASP A 49 9.74 3.10 4.22
N GLU A 50 10.13 4.33 3.84
CA GLU A 50 9.39 5.55 4.16
C GLU A 50 8.08 5.63 3.36
N LEU A 51 8.13 5.26 2.08
CA LEU A 51 6.95 5.21 1.19
C LEU A 51 6.03 4.02 1.51
N LEU A 52 6.51 3.04 2.27
CA LEU A 52 5.76 1.86 2.69
C LEU A 52 5.32 1.91 4.16
N ALA A 53 5.50 3.03 4.84
CA ALA A 53 5.21 3.16 6.26
C ALA A 53 3.75 2.86 6.61
N ASP A 54 2.82 3.13 5.68
CA ASP A 54 1.38 2.92 5.84
C ASP A 54 0.88 1.59 5.24
N VAL A 55 1.78 0.71 4.78
CA VAL A 55 1.38 -0.63 4.32
C VAL A 55 0.91 -1.47 5.50
N GLU A 56 -0.33 -1.92 5.43
CA GLU A 56 -0.89 -2.86 6.39
C GLU A 56 -0.67 -4.30 5.93
N THR A 57 -0.36 -5.18 6.89
CA THR A 57 -0.23 -6.62 6.64
C THR A 57 -1.31 -7.38 7.39
N PHE A 58 -2.05 -8.23 6.67
CA PHE A 58 -3.19 -8.96 7.20
C PHE A 58 -2.89 -10.46 7.40
N PRO A 59 -3.63 -11.13 8.31
CA PRO A 59 -3.59 -12.58 8.40
C PRO A 59 -3.97 -13.24 7.07
N ASN A 60 -3.26 -14.30 6.71
CA ASN A 60 -3.61 -15.09 5.53
C ASN A 60 -4.96 -15.79 5.76
N GLN A 61 -5.92 -15.55 4.87
CA GLN A 61 -7.24 -16.19 4.90
C GLN A 61 -7.25 -17.56 4.18
N GLY A 62 -6.09 -18.05 3.75
CA GLY A 62 -5.94 -19.30 2.99
C GLY A 62 -6.03 -19.08 1.49
N ASN A 63 -5.90 -20.16 0.72
CA ASN A 63 -5.83 -20.15 -0.74
C ASN A 63 -6.65 -21.28 -1.37
N GLN A 64 -7.80 -21.60 -0.76
CA GLN A 64 -8.64 -22.67 -1.29
C GLN A 64 -9.37 -22.21 -2.55
N HIS A 65 -9.21 -22.94 -3.65
CA HIS A 65 -10.05 -22.77 -4.83
C HIS A 65 -11.52 -23.14 -4.53
N VAL A 66 -12.43 -22.25 -4.90
CA VAL A 66 -13.89 -22.43 -4.81
C VAL A 66 -14.54 -22.29 -6.18
N GLU A 67 -15.77 -22.80 -6.32
CA GLU A 67 -16.52 -22.68 -7.57
C GLU A 67 -16.78 -21.21 -7.92
N ARG A 68 -16.69 -20.89 -9.21
CA ARG A 68 -16.95 -19.53 -9.70
C ARG A 68 -18.38 -19.10 -9.35
N GLY A 69 -18.52 -17.92 -8.76
CA GLY A 69 -19.81 -17.39 -8.26
C GLY A 69 -20.07 -17.68 -6.79
N THR A 70 -19.19 -18.44 -6.11
CA THR A 70 -19.22 -18.59 -4.65
C THR A 70 -18.96 -17.23 -4.00
N GLU A 71 -19.85 -16.80 -3.12
CA GLU A 71 -19.62 -15.61 -2.29
C GLU A 71 -18.55 -15.92 -1.23
N VAL A 72 -17.54 -15.07 -1.14
CA VAL A 72 -16.45 -15.20 -0.18
C VAL A 72 -16.43 -13.95 0.68
N ASP A 73 -16.49 -14.14 1.99
CA ASP A 73 -16.37 -13.06 2.98
C ASP A 73 -14.89 -12.82 3.27
N TYR A 74 -14.30 -11.79 2.67
CA TYR A 74 -12.89 -11.46 2.82
C TYR A 74 -12.63 -10.61 4.07
N ASN A 75 -11.48 -10.82 4.71
CA ASN A 75 -11.08 -10.08 5.92
C ASN A 75 -10.60 -8.64 5.65
N THR A 76 -10.45 -8.24 4.38
CA THR A 76 -10.04 -6.89 3.97
C THR A 76 -10.89 -6.38 2.82
N ARG A 77 -10.96 -5.05 2.69
CA ARG A 77 -11.60 -4.35 1.57
C ARG A 77 -10.62 -3.29 1.03
N PRO A 78 -10.05 -3.46 -0.18
CA PRO A 78 -10.15 -4.62 -1.06
C PRO A 78 -9.54 -5.92 -0.49
N PRO A 79 -9.88 -7.10 -1.05
CA PRO A 79 -9.39 -8.38 -0.55
C PRO A 79 -7.88 -8.54 -0.83
N THR A 80 -7.15 -9.11 0.13
CA THR A 80 -5.70 -9.33 0.04
C THR A 80 -5.30 -10.80 0.04
N SER A 81 -6.17 -11.71 0.50
CA SER A 81 -5.97 -13.16 0.49
C SER A 81 -7.31 -13.86 0.71
N GLY A 82 -7.36 -15.19 0.58
CA GLY A 82 -8.52 -15.99 0.95
C GLY A 82 -8.96 -16.96 -0.15
N PRO A 83 -10.07 -17.69 0.08
CA PRO A 83 -10.67 -18.53 -0.93
C PRO A 83 -11.02 -17.75 -2.21
N HIS A 84 -10.80 -18.35 -3.36
CA HIS A 84 -10.87 -17.64 -4.64
C HIS A 84 -11.17 -18.60 -5.79
N TYR A 85 -11.45 -18.08 -6.99
CA TYR A 85 -11.82 -18.90 -8.14
C TYR A 85 -10.59 -19.49 -8.82
N SER A 86 -10.74 -20.57 -9.59
CA SER A 86 -9.62 -21.11 -10.39
C SER A 86 -9.24 -20.24 -11.59
N GLY A 87 -10.01 -19.19 -11.89
CA GLY A 87 -9.72 -18.22 -12.95
C GLY A 87 -8.80 -17.12 -12.45
N VAL A 88 -8.15 -16.42 -13.37
CA VAL A 88 -7.29 -15.26 -13.08
C VAL A 88 -7.71 -14.08 -13.95
N VAL A 89 -7.42 -12.87 -13.47
CA VAL A 89 -7.46 -11.64 -14.26
C VAL A 89 -6.07 -11.38 -14.82
N GLY A 90 -5.98 -11.02 -16.10
CA GLY A 90 -4.72 -10.63 -16.73
C GLY A 90 -4.26 -9.24 -16.28
N ALA A 91 -3.01 -8.90 -16.62
CA ALA A 91 -2.55 -7.52 -16.52
C ALA A 91 -3.41 -6.60 -17.40
N GLY A 92 -3.67 -5.39 -16.93
CA GLY A 92 -4.50 -4.44 -17.67
C GLY A 92 -4.99 -3.27 -16.86
N PHE A 93 -5.38 -2.21 -17.56
CA PHE A 93 -6.20 -1.14 -17.01
C PHE A 93 -7.66 -1.41 -17.38
N TYR A 94 -8.51 -1.58 -16.37
CA TYR A 94 -9.92 -1.90 -16.51
C TYR A 94 -10.76 -0.70 -16.10
N GLU A 95 -11.81 -0.41 -16.86
CA GLU A 95 -12.81 0.63 -16.55
C GLU A 95 -14.01 0.07 -15.76
N GLU A 96 -14.05 -1.25 -15.58
CA GLU A 96 -15.11 -1.96 -14.85
C GLU A 96 -14.47 -2.92 -13.83
N PRO A 97 -15.08 -3.10 -12.64
CA PRO A 97 -14.55 -4.02 -11.65
C PRO A 97 -14.50 -5.45 -12.18
N GLN A 98 -13.44 -6.18 -11.80
CA GLN A 98 -13.28 -7.59 -12.18
C GLN A 98 -13.84 -8.52 -11.08
N PRO A 99 -14.19 -9.78 -11.39
CA PRO A 99 -14.69 -10.71 -10.38
C PRO A 99 -13.66 -10.94 -9.26
N MET A 100 -14.02 -10.63 -8.00
CA MET A 100 -13.07 -10.68 -6.87
C MET A 100 -12.38 -12.03 -6.69
N GLY A 101 -13.09 -13.14 -6.92
CA GLY A 101 -12.48 -14.46 -6.86
C GLY A 101 -11.40 -14.70 -7.92
N ASP A 102 -11.44 -14.05 -9.09
CA ASP A 102 -10.32 -14.13 -10.04
C ASP A 102 -9.18 -13.17 -9.63
N VAL A 103 -9.54 -12.00 -9.09
CA VAL A 103 -8.57 -10.99 -8.64
C VAL A 103 -7.72 -11.52 -7.50
N VAL A 104 -8.31 -12.20 -6.51
CA VAL A 104 -7.57 -12.79 -5.39
C VAL A 104 -6.65 -13.92 -5.85
N HIS A 105 -7.03 -14.70 -6.86
CA HIS A 105 -6.13 -15.69 -7.46
C HIS A 105 -4.94 -15.01 -8.17
N THR A 106 -5.19 -13.90 -8.87
CA THR A 106 -4.12 -13.08 -9.46
C THR A 106 -3.16 -12.54 -8.38
N LEU A 107 -3.65 -12.20 -7.18
CA LEU A 107 -2.78 -11.87 -6.03
C LEU A 107 -1.98 -13.09 -5.54
N GLU A 108 -2.56 -14.29 -5.55
CA GLU A 108 -1.84 -15.54 -5.20
C GLU A 108 -0.65 -15.79 -6.14
N HIS A 109 -0.82 -15.41 -7.41
CA HIS A 109 0.22 -15.42 -8.43
C HIS A 109 1.28 -14.31 -8.25
N GLY A 110 1.18 -13.45 -7.24
CA GLY A 110 2.16 -12.40 -6.97
C GLY A 110 1.95 -11.13 -7.80
N ALA A 111 0.74 -10.91 -8.28
CA ALA A 111 0.39 -9.65 -8.91
C ALA A 111 0.21 -8.52 -7.89
N ILE A 112 0.16 -7.31 -8.42
CA ILE A 112 -0.37 -6.13 -7.74
C ILE A 112 -1.67 -5.71 -8.42
N VAL A 113 -2.65 -5.38 -7.59
CA VAL A 113 -3.93 -4.82 -8.03
C VAL A 113 -4.04 -3.42 -7.47
N ALA A 114 -4.11 -2.43 -8.36
CA ALA A 114 -4.47 -1.06 -8.04
C ALA A 114 -5.97 -0.86 -8.15
N TYR A 115 -6.57 -0.29 -7.12
CA TYR A 115 -7.96 0.12 -7.07
C TYR A 115 -8.04 1.63 -7.11
N TYR A 116 -9.02 2.16 -7.85
CA TYR A 116 -9.25 3.61 -7.91
C TYR A 116 -10.75 3.94 -7.82
N ALA A 117 -11.06 5.08 -7.23
CA ALA A 117 -12.37 5.72 -7.32
C ALA A 117 -12.45 6.51 -8.64
N PRO A 118 -13.41 6.23 -9.55
CA PRO A 118 -13.48 6.90 -10.84
C PRO A 118 -13.49 8.44 -10.77
N ASP A 119 -14.20 8.99 -9.79
CA ASP A 119 -14.32 10.44 -9.60
C ASP A 119 -13.02 11.12 -9.11
N ALA A 120 -12.07 10.34 -8.59
CA ALA A 120 -10.78 10.82 -8.13
C ALA A 120 -9.64 10.54 -9.12
N LEU A 121 -9.91 9.80 -10.20
CA LEU A 121 -8.92 9.40 -11.19
C LEU A 121 -8.44 10.61 -12.01
N THR A 122 -7.20 11.02 -11.80
CA THR A 122 -6.56 12.09 -12.60
C THR A 122 -5.96 11.52 -13.89
N ASP A 123 -5.76 12.37 -14.90
CA ASP A 123 -5.08 11.98 -16.15
C ASP A 123 -3.68 11.40 -15.88
N GLU A 124 -2.97 11.95 -14.88
CA GLU A 124 -1.65 11.47 -14.46
C GLU A 124 -1.72 10.08 -13.82
N ALA A 125 -2.67 9.87 -12.90
CA ALA A 125 -2.89 8.56 -12.28
C ALA A 125 -3.26 7.51 -13.32
N GLN A 126 -4.20 7.84 -14.21
CA GLN A 126 -4.62 6.96 -15.29
C GLN A 126 -3.44 6.59 -16.21
N SER A 127 -2.66 7.58 -16.65
CA SER A 127 -1.50 7.36 -17.52
C SER A 127 -0.45 6.45 -16.85
N ASN A 128 -0.13 6.69 -15.58
CA ASN A 128 0.82 5.84 -14.85
C ASN A 128 0.29 4.41 -14.65
N LEU A 129 -0.96 4.25 -14.22
CA LEU A 129 -1.57 2.93 -14.01
C LEU A 129 -1.62 2.12 -15.31
N GLN A 130 -1.90 2.77 -16.44
CA GLN A 130 -1.84 2.14 -17.77
C GLN A 130 -0.41 1.73 -18.13
N ALA A 131 0.60 2.56 -17.85
CA ALA A 131 2.00 2.22 -18.09
C ALA A 131 2.41 0.98 -17.27
N TRP A 132 2.11 0.95 -15.97
CA TRP A 132 2.38 -0.19 -15.09
C TRP A 132 1.75 -1.48 -15.61
N ALA A 133 0.48 -1.43 -15.99
CA ALA A 133 -0.24 -2.57 -16.54
C ALA A 133 0.34 -3.08 -17.87
N ASN A 134 0.83 -2.17 -18.73
CA ASN A 134 1.46 -2.54 -19.99
C ASN A 134 2.86 -3.14 -19.82
N ASP A 135 3.62 -2.66 -18.83
CA ASP A 135 5.00 -3.09 -18.60
C ASP A 135 5.08 -4.39 -17.78
N HIS A 136 4.07 -4.70 -16.97
CA HIS A 136 4.05 -5.86 -16.07
C HIS A 136 2.96 -6.87 -16.46
N THR A 137 3.24 -7.64 -17.50
CA THR A 137 2.29 -8.61 -18.09
C THR A 137 2.59 -10.07 -17.73
N GLY A 138 3.60 -10.32 -16.90
CA GLY A 138 4.04 -11.66 -16.54
C GLY A 138 3.04 -12.41 -15.66
N THR A 139 2.82 -13.70 -15.93
CA THR A 139 1.87 -14.56 -15.19
C THR A 139 2.06 -14.55 -13.68
N TRP A 140 3.32 -14.44 -13.22
CA TRP A 140 3.69 -14.50 -11.81
C TRP A 140 4.15 -13.15 -11.24
N GLN A 141 4.00 -12.05 -11.99
CA GLN A 141 4.47 -10.71 -11.62
C GLN A 141 3.73 -9.67 -12.45
N SER A 142 2.40 -9.73 -12.43
CA SER A 142 1.54 -8.85 -13.22
C SER A 142 1.10 -7.61 -12.44
N PHE A 143 0.68 -6.60 -13.17
CA PHE A 143 0.01 -5.43 -12.60
C PHE A 143 -1.34 -5.24 -13.29
N LEU A 144 -2.39 -5.03 -12.50
CA LEU A 144 -3.69 -4.58 -13.01
C LEU A 144 -4.21 -3.39 -12.21
N ALA A 145 -4.97 -2.54 -12.89
CA ALA A 145 -5.69 -1.42 -12.29
C ALA A 145 -7.18 -1.53 -12.63
N MET A 146 -8.06 -1.37 -11.66
CA MET A 146 -9.51 -1.42 -11.88
C MET A 146 -10.25 -0.51 -10.89
N PRO A 147 -11.48 -0.07 -11.18
CA PRO A 147 -12.25 0.67 -10.19
C PRO A 147 -12.63 -0.24 -9.01
N TYR A 148 -12.93 0.37 -7.86
CA TYR A 148 -13.47 -0.37 -6.72
C TYR A 148 -14.79 -1.09 -7.09
N PRO A 149 -15.02 -2.32 -6.59
CA PRO A 149 -16.27 -3.05 -6.82
C PRO A 149 -17.42 -2.59 -5.89
N TYR A 150 -17.29 -1.42 -5.25
CA TYR A 150 -18.23 -0.86 -4.29
C TYR A 150 -18.17 0.67 -4.30
N ASP A 151 -19.28 1.31 -3.95
CA ASP A 151 -19.49 2.76 -4.13
C ASP A 151 -18.76 3.65 -3.09
N GLU A 152 -18.47 3.11 -1.90
CA GLU A 152 -17.92 3.87 -0.77
C GLU A 152 -16.56 3.29 -0.32
N PRO A 153 -15.48 3.51 -1.08
CA PRO A 153 -14.14 3.15 -0.65
C PRO A 153 -13.64 4.05 0.49
N GLU A 154 -12.80 3.50 1.36
CA GLU A 154 -12.19 4.25 2.48
C GLU A 154 -11.25 5.34 1.99
N THR A 155 -10.51 5.08 0.90
CA THR A 155 -9.61 6.02 0.25
C THR A 155 -9.78 5.97 -1.27
N PRO A 156 -9.49 7.07 -2.00
CA PRO A 156 -9.65 7.12 -3.45
C PRO A 156 -8.76 6.14 -4.22
N TYR A 157 -7.63 5.73 -3.65
CA TYR A 157 -6.74 4.73 -4.23
C TYR A 157 -6.34 3.67 -3.19
N ALA A 158 -6.09 2.46 -3.68
CA ALA A 158 -5.47 1.40 -2.89
C ALA A 158 -4.63 0.47 -3.77
N LEU A 159 -3.59 -0.12 -3.20
CA LEU A 159 -2.81 -1.19 -3.81
C LEU A 159 -2.92 -2.45 -2.96
N THR A 160 -3.17 -3.60 -3.58
CA THR A 160 -3.05 -4.89 -2.89
C THR A 160 -1.99 -5.77 -3.53
N ALA A 161 -1.23 -6.44 -2.67
CA ALA A 161 -0.52 -7.66 -2.97
C ALA A 161 -0.99 -8.75 -1.98
N TRP A 162 -0.55 -9.99 -2.12
CA TRP A 162 -1.00 -11.06 -1.23
C TRP A 162 -0.73 -10.70 0.25
N ARG A 163 -1.81 -10.52 1.03
CA ARG A 163 -1.86 -10.08 2.45
C ARG A 163 -1.44 -8.63 2.74
N HIS A 164 -1.14 -7.83 1.72
CA HIS A 164 -0.64 -6.47 1.89
C HIS A 164 -1.58 -5.47 1.23
N LEU A 165 -1.88 -4.39 1.92
CA LEU A 165 -2.75 -3.33 1.44
C LEU A 165 -2.14 -1.97 1.80
N LEU A 166 -1.98 -1.15 0.77
CA LEU A 166 -1.67 0.27 0.90
C LEU A 166 -2.90 1.07 0.51
N ARG A 167 -3.29 2.05 1.32
CA ARG A 167 -4.37 3.00 1.01
C ARG A 167 -3.77 4.39 0.81
N MET A 168 -4.30 5.15 -0.15
CA MET A 168 -3.78 6.47 -0.47
C MET A 168 -4.94 7.45 -0.72
N ASP A 169 -4.89 8.60 -0.04
CA ASP A 169 -5.85 9.70 -0.19
C ASP A 169 -5.67 10.44 -1.53
N GLU A 170 -4.45 10.45 -2.05
CA GLU A 170 -4.06 11.00 -3.35
C GLU A 170 -3.23 9.97 -4.11
N TYR A 171 -3.16 10.08 -5.43
CA TYR A 171 -2.30 9.21 -6.23
C TYR A 171 -0.83 9.58 -6.02
N ASP A 172 -0.01 8.60 -5.62
CA ASP A 172 1.42 8.75 -5.43
C ASP A 172 2.17 7.71 -6.28
N ALA A 173 2.85 8.16 -7.34
CA ALA A 173 3.58 7.28 -8.25
C ALA A 173 4.80 6.63 -7.59
N ASP A 174 5.47 7.33 -6.66
CA ASP A 174 6.63 6.82 -5.95
C ASP A 174 6.21 5.71 -4.97
N ALA A 175 5.06 5.87 -4.32
CA ALA A 175 4.46 4.83 -3.48
C ALA A 175 4.08 3.58 -4.29
N VAL A 176 3.52 3.75 -5.49
CA VAL A 176 3.24 2.64 -6.42
C VAL A 176 4.52 1.90 -6.79
N GLU A 177 5.59 2.61 -7.15
CA GLU A 177 6.88 2.00 -7.47
C GLU A 177 7.47 1.26 -6.27
N ALA A 178 7.46 1.87 -5.08
CA ALA A 178 7.96 1.25 -3.86
C ALA A 178 7.18 -0.01 -3.51
N PHE A 179 5.84 0.03 -3.62
CA PHE A 179 4.98 -1.13 -3.35
C PHE A 179 5.23 -2.24 -4.38
N ALA A 180 5.40 -1.88 -5.65
CA ALA A 180 5.77 -2.80 -6.71
C ALA A 180 7.11 -3.47 -6.47
N ALA A 181 8.15 -2.70 -6.16
CA ALA A 181 9.46 -3.24 -5.83
C ALA A 181 9.43 -4.22 -4.64
N GLU A 182 8.58 -3.96 -3.65
CA GLU A 182 8.50 -4.80 -2.46
C GLU A 182 7.65 -6.07 -2.63
N TYR A 183 6.61 -6.05 -3.47
CA TYR A 183 5.62 -7.14 -3.46
C TYR A 183 5.36 -7.81 -4.81
N ILE A 184 5.64 -7.18 -5.95
CA ILE A 184 5.38 -7.81 -7.24
C ILE A 184 6.27 -9.04 -7.41
N GLY A 185 5.69 -10.14 -7.86
CA GLY A 185 6.43 -11.39 -8.01
C GLY A 185 6.55 -12.22 -6.75
N ARG A 186 5.94 -11.83 -5.62
CA ARG A 186 6.13 -12.48 -4.30
C ARG A 186 4.88 -13.18 -3.77
N GLY A 187 4.02 -13.64 -4.67
CA GLY A 187 2.83 -14.42 -4.32
C GLY A 187 3.18 -15.81 -3.77
N PRO A 188 2.31 -16.40 -2.94
CA PRO A 188 2.58 -17.66 -2.27
C PRO A 188 2.58 -18.89 -3.19
N GLU A 189 1.96 -18.85 -4.37
CA GLU A 189 1.93 -20.02 -5.27
C GLU A 189 3.27 -20.22 -5.98
N ASN A 190 3.87 -19.14 -6.49
CA ASN A 190 5.16 -19.19 -7.18
C ASN A 190 5.88 -17.83 -7.12
N SER A 191 6.77 -17.66 -6.14
CA SER A 191 7.61 -16.46 -6.01
C SER A 191 8.68 -16.43 -7.11
N VAL A 192 8.76 -15.33 -7.85
CA VAL A 192 9.72 -15.08 -8.94
C VAL A 192 10.63 -13.86 -8.70
N ARG A 193 10.39 -13.13 -7.61
CA ARG A 193 11.27 -12.12 -7.00
C ARG A 193 11.30 -12.32 -5.48
#